data_AF-A0A0V1Q3D2-F1
#
_entry.id   AF-A0A0V1Q3D2-F1
#
_cell.length_a   1.000
_cell.length_b   1.000
_cell.length_c   1.000
_cell.angle_alpha   90.00
_cell.angle_beta   90.00
_cell.angle_gamma   90.00
#
_symmetry.space_group_name_H-M   'P 1'
#
loop_
_entity.id
_entity.type
_entity.pdbx_description
1 polymer ?
#
loop_
_entity_poly.entity_id
_entity_poly.type
_entity_poly.pdbx_seq_one_letter_code
_entity_poly.pdbx_strand_id
1 'polypeptide(L)'
;MGFIEPGRSLKKRKIKKIHHAKVLQYIPPRKSILEKLPHEILYRIFVLTGLKDNNLPITNKYFNKILSFNRNPEYDTYWPGKRILLDIVDIHFSFDLNQNINIPKVKKKIQYYDGKIPDNENENLRKLKEGINAFEEILSVLSADLFNYKFISSDFLDLFDFTKSHALEYEVILEEIKERPKFIKEHDKALMKECKRLNVNIPESEDECDNMARMADQLFNTNSDIVPQDSLEDNQENSNANKYSYATHTKSPKFPSKFYDGVSQRRLILMSKMCHFGFVVEDIDKLFINTIQSFDKSDWEMEKWRDSLDILLEFSKSVIPASAIIEGFEAITGCKPQNEQQYYTITNRLLELYFKVDQRNGLDDSNIWCYIVSTKNHKYFDMIMRFAGKPSNEILALMHT
;
A
#
# COMPACT_ATOMS: atom_id res chain seq x y z
N MET A 1 -3.46 -82.51 -10.05
CA MET A 1 -4.04 -82.16 -11.36
C MET A 1 -4.74 -80.82 -11.22
N GLY A 2 -4.07 -79.73 -11.59
CA GLY A 2 -4.62 -78.37 -11.51
C GLY A 2 -5.12 -77.93 -12.88
N PHE A 3 -6.38 -77.49 -12.94
CA PHE A 3 -7.00 -76.94 -14.12
C PHE A 3 -6.43 -75.54 -14.39
N ILE A 4 -5.83 -75.36 -15.57
CA ILE A 4 -5.47 -74.05 -16.12
C ILE A 4 -6.65 -73.61 -16.97
N GLU A 5 -7.27 -72.47 -16.63
CA GLU A 5 -8.29 -71.84 -17.46
C GLU A 5 -7.68 -71.35 -18.79
N PRO A 6 -8.17 -71.81 -19.97
CA PRO A 6 -7.71 -71.31 -21.25
C PRO A 6 -8.54 -70.08 -21.63
N GLY A 7 -8.02 -68.87 -21.41
CA GLY A 7 -8.84 -67.68 -21.72
C GLY A 7 -8.21 -66.29 -21.65
N ARG A 8 -6.90 -66.14 -21.41
CA ARG A 8 -6.24 -64.82 -21.50
C ARG A 8 -5.29 -64.77 -22.68
N SER A 9 -5.76 -64.17 -23.77
CA SER A 9 -4.94 -63.75 -24.89
C SER A 9 -3.85 -62.80 -24.40
N LEU A 10 -2.60 -63.22 -24.56
CA LEU A 10 -1.41 -62.39 -24.34
C LEU A 10 -1.55 -61.11 -25.17
N LYS A 11 -1.81 -59.98 -24.51
CA LYS A 11 -1.78 -58.65 -25.13
C LYS A 11 -0.38 -58.43 -25.70
N LYS A 12 -0.24 -58.64 -27.01
CA LYS A 12 0.96 -58.26 -27.77
C LYS A 12 1.21 -56.78 -27.54
N ARG A 13 2.28 -56.48 -26.79
CA ARG A 13 2.79 -55.14 -26.56
C ARG A 13 3.08 -54.54 -27.95
N LYS A 14 2.30 -53.55 -28.39
CA LYS A 14 2.62 -52.80 -29.60
C LYS A 14 3.96 -52.11 -29.36
N ILE A 15 5.01 -52.60 -30.01
CA ILE A 15 6.29 -51.90 -30.13
C ILE A 15 5.95 -50.55 -30.77
N LYS A 16 6.05 -49.47 -29.99
CA LYS A 16 5.92 -48.11 -30.49
C LYS A 16 7.01 -47.93 -31.54
N LYS A 17 6.61 -47.80 -32.81
CA LYS A 17 7.51 -47.31 -33.87
C LYS A 17 8.10 -46.01 -33.36
N ILE A 18 9.43 -45.95 -33.30
CA ILE A 18 10.19 -44.73 -33.08
C ILE A 18 9.85 -43.83 -34.28
N HIS A 19 8.88 -42.94 -34.09
CA HIS A 19 8.71 -41.83 -35.00
C HIS A 19 9.94 -40.95 -34.81
N HIS A 20 10.76 -40.85 -35.85
CA HIS A 20 11.67 -39.71 -35.99
C HIS A 20 10.87 -38.45 -35.65
N ALA A 21 11.34 -37.72 -34.65
CA ALA A 21 10.75 -36.47 -34.23
C ALA A 21 10.67 -35.57 -35.48
N LYS A 22 9.47 -35.43 -36.04
CA LYS A 22 9.19 -34.32 -36.94
C LYS A 22 9.50 -33.09 -36.09
N VAL A 23 10.55 -32.36 -36.48
CA VAL A 23 10.74 -30.98 -36.04
C VAL A 23 9.40 -30.30 -36.29
N LEU A 24 8.63 -30.11 -35.23
CA LEU A 24 7.46 -29.25 -35.26
C LEU A 24 8.03 -27.90 -35.62
N GLN A 25 7.89 -27.50 -36.89
CA GLN A 25 8.07 -26.11 -37.26
C GLN A 25 7.22 -25.32 -36.29
N TYR A 26 7.89 -24.51 -35.46
CA TYR A 26 7.25 -23.51 -34.64
C TYR A 26 6.54 -22.57 -35.60
N ILE A 27 5.26 -22.82 -35.85
CA ILE A 27 4.39 -21.84 -36.46
C ILE A 27 4.21 -20.81 -35.35
N PRO A 28 4.79 -19.59 -35.46
CA PRO A 28 4.54 -18.57 -34.46
C PRO A 28 3.01 -18.42 -34.35
N PRO A 29 2.46 -18.36 -33.12
CA PRO A 29 1.02 -18.24 -32.95
C PRO A 29 0.53 -17.10 -33.84
N ARG A 30 -0.47 -17.39 -34.68
CA ARG A 30 -1.07 -16.40 -35.58
C ARG A 30 -1.53 -15.24 -34.70
N LYS A 31 -0.76 -14.14 -34.72
CA LYS A 31 -1.08 -12.92 -34.01
C LYS A 31 -2.52 -12.54 -34.35
N SER A 32 -3.40 -12.52 -33.36
CA SER A 32 -4.80 -12.11 -33.54
C SER A 32 -4.84 -10.74 -34.24
N ILE A 33 -5.87 -10.45 -35.03
CA ILE A 33 -6.04 -9.12 -35.66
C ILE A 33 -6.02 -8.01 -34.60
N LEU A 34 -6.46 -8.32 -33.37
CA LEU A 34 -6.39 -7.43 -32.22
C LEU A 34 -4.95 -7.10 -31.80
N GLU A 35 -3.97 -7.97 -32.12
CA GLU A 35 -2.53 -7.77 -31.88
C GLU A 35 -1.88 -6.73 -32.80
N LYS A 36 -2.64 -6.23 -33.79
CA LYS A 36 -2.19 -5.23 -34.76
C LYS A 36 -2.93 -3.91 -34.63
N LEU A 37 -3.71 -3.72 -33.57
CA LEU A 37 -4.44 -2.46 -33.39
C LEU A 37 -3.44 -1.30 -33.27
N PRO A 38 -3.58 -0.25 -34.10
CA PRO A 38 -2.80 0.97 -33.95
C PRO A 38 -2.96 1.57 -32.55
N HIS A 39 -1.92 2.26 -32.09
CA HIS A 39 -1.88 2.88 -30.77
C HIS A 39 -3.07 3.83 -30.56
N GLU A 40 -3.49 4.55 -31.61
CA GLU A 40 -4.61 5.47 -31.61
C GLU A 40 -5.94 4.79 -31.31
N ILE A 41 -6.13 3.55 -31.79
CA ILE A 41 -7.34 2.78 -31.53
C ILE A 41 -7.34 2.30 -30.08
N LEU A 42 -6.20 1.81 -29.59
CA LEU A 42 -6.06 1.42 -28.17
C LEU A 42 -6.29 2.61 -27.24
N TYR A 43 -5.76 3.79 -27.58
CA TYR A 43 -5.99 5.03 -26.85
C TYR A 43 -7.48 5.37 -26.80
N ARG A 44 -8.18 5.35 -27.94
CA ARG A 44 -9.64 5.59 -27.96
C ARG A 44 -10.41 4.58 -27.12
N ILE A 45 -10.07 3.30 -27.23
CA ILE A 45 -10.77 2.21 -26.53
C ILE A 45 -10.55 2.29 -25.02
N PHE A 46 -9.34 2.54 -24.54
CA PHE A 46 -9.02 2.46 -23.12
C PHE A 46 -8.93 3.81 -22.42
N VAL A 47 -8.32 4.81 -23.07
CA VAL A 47 -8.10 6.13 -22.46
C VAL A 47 -9.32 7.02 -22.62
N LEU A 48 -10.01 7.02 -23.76
CA LEU A 48 -11.17 7.92 -23.91
C LEU A 48 -12.46 7.32 -23.35
N THR A 49 -12.68 6.02 -23.51
CA THR A 49 -13.86 5.35 -22.95
C THR A 49 -13.74 5.13 -21.44
N GLY A 50 -12.53 5.02 -20.91
CA GLY A 50 -12.29 4.69 -19.50
C GLY A 50 -12.52 3.21 -19.19
N LEU A 51 -11.95 2.77 -18.07
CA LEU A 51 -11.97 1.35 -17.68
C LEU A 51 -13.23 0.91 -16.94
N LYS A 52 -14.06 1.84 -16.45
CA LYS A 52 -15.34 1.52 -15.81
C LYS A 52 -16.36 1.06 -16.84
N ASP A 53 -16.39 1.73 -17.99
CA ASP A 53 -17.30 1.41 -19.10
C ASP A 53 -16.72 0.37 -20.07
N ASN A 54 -15.43 0.05 -19.93
CA ASN A 54 -14.73 -0.90 -20.80
C ASN A 54 -14.26 -2.17 -20.07
N ASN A 55 -15.03 -3.25 -20.24
CA ASN A 55 -14.72 -4.55 -19.65
C ASN A 55 -13.71 -5.40 -20.46
N LEU A 56 -13.18 -4.89 -21.58
CA LEU A 56 -12.24 -5.63 -22.43
C LEU A 56 -10.96 -6.10 -21.69
N PRO A 57 -10.32 -5.31 -20.81
CA PRO A 57 -9.13 -5.76 -20.08
C PRO A 57 -9.41 -6.91 -19.11
N ILE A 58 -10.67 -7.03 -18.65
CA ILE A 58 -11.11 -8.04 -17.69
C ILE A 58 -11.49 -9.33 -18.42
N THR A 59 -12.21 -9.20 -19.54
CA THR A 59 -12.79 -10.31 -20.30
C THR A 59 -11.82 -10.93 -21.31
N ASN A 60 -10.88 -10.14 -21.85
CA ASN A 60 -9.98 -10.58 -22.91
C ASN A 60 -8.52 -10.65 -22.42
N LYS A 61 -7.95 -11.86 -22.44
CA LYS A 61 -6.56 -12.14 -22.05
C LYS A 61 -5.53 -11.32 -22.84
N TYR A 62 -5.81 -11.00 -24.11
CA TYR A 62 -4.90 -10.21 -24.94
C TYR A 62 -4.85 -8.75 -24.47
N PHE A 63 -6.00 -8.10 -24.29
CA PHE A 63 -6.04 -6.72 -23.81
C PHE A 63 -5.51 -6.58 -22.39
N ASN A 64 -5.77 -7.59 -21.55
CA ASN A 64 -5.11 -7.70 -20.26
C ASN A 64 -3.58 -7.69 -20.41
N LYS A 65 -3.03 -8.49 -21.32
CA LYS A 65 -1.58 -8.57 -21.59
C LYS A 65 -0.99 -7.28 -22.16
N ILE A 66 -1.71 -6.52 -22.99
CA ILE A 66 -1.23 -5.21 -23.49
C ILE A 66 -1.04 -4.23 -22.33
N LEU A 67 -2.02 -4.20 -21.42
CA LEU A 67 -2.05 -3.28 -20.28
C LEU A 67 -1.21 -3.79 -19.10
N SER A 68 -0.92 -5.09 -19.05
CA SER A 68 -0.03 -5.68 -18.05
C SER A 68 1.39 -5.15 -18.23
N PHE A 69 1.95 -4.57 -17.18
CA PHE A 69 3.36 -4.21 -17.18
C PHE A 69 4.21 -5.49 -17.16
N ASN A 70 5.13 -5.61 -18.13
CA ASN A 70 6.08 -6.70 -18.20
C ASN A 70 7.49 -6.12 -18.18
N ARG A 71 8.08 -6.04 -16.99
CA ARG A 71 9.47 -5.64 -16.79
C ARG A 71 10.35 -6.83 -17.16
N ASN A 72 10.51 -7.12 -18.45
CA ASN A 72 11.52 -8.09 -18.89
C ASN A 72 12.89 -7.38 -18.88
N PRO A 73 13.78 -7.67 -17.92
CA PRO A 73 15.02 -6.90 -17.72
C PRO A 73 16.06 -7.13 -18.82
N GLU A 74 15.94 -8.21 -19.61
CA GLU A 74 16.87 -8.53 -20.70
C GLU A 74 16.75 -7.59 -21.90
N TYR A 75 15.72 -6.76 -21.91
CA TYR A 75 15.54 -5.76 -22.92
C TYR A 75 15.05 -4.47 -22.23
N ASP A 76 15.89 -3.45 -22.28
CA ASP A 76 15.54 -2.04 -22.00
C ASP A 76 14.54 -1.50 -23.08
N THR A 77 13.63 -2.37 -23.52
CA THR A 77 12.79 -2.22 -24.70
C THR A 77 11.53 -1.48 -24.38
N TYR A 78 11.30 -0.46 -25.21
CA TYR A 78 10.02 0.09 -25.60
C TYR A 78 8.81 -0.78 -25.18
N TRP A 79 8.04 -0.26 -24.21
CA TRP A 79 6.75 -0.81 -23.81
C TRP A 79 5.63 0.03 -24.43
N PRO A 80 4.97 -0.43 -25.51
CA PRO A 80 3.95 0.34 -26.21
C PRO A 80 2.72 0.67 -25.35
N GLY A 81 2.45 -0.18 -24.36
CA GLY A 81 1.34 -0.02 -23.41
C GLY A 81 1.61 0.98 -22.29
N LYS A 82 2.87 1.39 -22.06
CA LYS A 82 3.25 2.27 -20.95
C LYS A 82 2.45 3.56 -20.97
N ARG A 83 2.50 4.24 -22.11
CA ARG A 83 1.89 5.56 -22.28
C ARG A 83 0.38 5.49 -22.10
N ILE A 84 -0.26 4.50 -22.72
CA ILE A 84 -1.69 4.24 -22.59
C ILE A 84 -2.07 4.05 -21.14
N LEU A 85 -1.31 3.24 -20.40
CA LEU A 85 -1.61 2.93 -19.01
C LEU A 85 -1.44 4.14 -18.09
N LEU A 86 -0.39 4.94 -18.28
CA LEU A 86 -0.20 6.20 -17.56
C LEU A 86 -1.33 7.18 -17.87
N ASP A 87 -1.70 7.33 -19.15
CA ASP A 87 -2.81 8.21 -19.55
C ASP A 87 -4.15 7.72 -18.97
N ILE A 88 -4.38 6.41 -18.86
CA ILE A 88 -5.56 5.86 -18.17
C ILE A 88 -5.56 6.28 -16.70
N VAL A 89 -4.43 6.14 -16.00
CA VAL A 89 -4.35 6.49 -14.58
C VAL A 89 -4.55 7.99 -14.39
N ASP A 90 -3.83 8.81 -15.17
CA ASP A 90 -3.90 10.26 -15.08
C ASP A 90 -5.31 10.81 -15.35
N ILE A 91 -6.05 10.22 -16.30
CA ILE A 91 -7.37 10.71 -16.69
C ILE A 91 -8.50 10.14 -15.83
N HIS A 92 -8.43 8.86 -15.45
CA HIS A 92 -9.57 8.16 -14.83
C HIS A 92 -9.39 7.88 -13.34
N PHE A 93 -8.16 7.90 -12.84
CA PHE A 93 -7.85 7.48 -11.47
C PHE A 93 -7.08 8.52 -10.67
N SER A 94 -6.50 9.54 -11.30
CA SER A 94 -5.83 10.65 -10.62
C SER A 94 -6.81 11.81 -10.43
N PHE A 95 -6.89 12.33 -9.20
CA PHE A 95 -7.78 13.41 -8.85
C PHE A 95 -7.00 14.53 -8.15
N ASP A 96 -7.16 15.75 -8.63
CA ASP A 96 -6.73 16.96 -7.93
C ASP A 96 -7.77 17.33 -6.88
N LEU A 97 -7.41 17.20 -5.60
CA LEU A 97 -8.27 17.52 -4.47
C LEU A 97 -8.53 19.03 -4.35
N ASN A 98 -7.68 19.85 -4.94
CA ASN A 98 -7.75 21.31 -4.91
C ASN A 98 -8.34 21.93 -6.19
N GLN A 99 -8.92 21.13 -7.09
CA GLN A 99 -9.45 21.61 -8.38
C GLN A 99 -10.45 22.79 -8.26
N ASN A 100 -11.13 22.93 -7.11
CA ASN A 100 -12.11 23.98 -6.84
C ASN A 100 -11.56 25.11 -5.97
N ILE A 101 -10.23 25.17 -5.75
CA ILE A 101 -9.58 26.09 -4.82
C ILE A 101 -8.47 26.84 -5.56
N ASN A 102 -8.53 28.17 -5.49
CA ASN A 102 -7.40 28.99 -5.90
C ASN A 102 -6.47 29.21 -4.70
N ILE A 103 -5.53 28.27 -4.48
CA ILE A 103 -4.58 28.30 -3.36
C ILE A 103 -3.78 29.62 -3.32
N PRO A 104 -3.23 30.15 -4.43
CA PRO A 104 -2.56 31.45 -4.43
C PRO A 104 -3.44 32.59 -3.90
N LYS A 105 -4.73 32.63 -4.28
CA LYS A 105 -5.67 33.65 -3.79
C LYS A 105 -5.90 33.52 -2.28
N VAL A 106 -6.03 32.30 -1.77
CA VAL A 106 -6.23 32.07 -0.33
C VAL A 106 -4.98 32.46 0.46
N LYS A 107 -3.78 32.16 -0.03
CA LYS A 107 -2.52 32.60 0.60
C LYS A 107 -2.40 34.11 0.72
N LYS A 108 -2.75 34.85 -0.33
CA LYS A 108 -2.78 36.33 -0.29
C LYS A 108 -3.74 36.84 0.79
N LYS A 109 -4.91 36.21 0.94
CA LYS A 109 -5.86 36.54 2.01
C LYS A 109 -5.31 36.26 3.40
N ILE A 110 -4.66 35.10 3.60
CA ILE A 110 -4.00 34.76 4.86
C ILE A 110 -2.95 35.83 5.23
N GLN A 111 -2.09 36.20 4.28
CA GLN A 111 -1.08 37.26 4.49
C GLN A 111 -1.71 38.61 4.87
N TYR A 112 -2.84 38.96 4.23
CA TYR A 112 -3.59 40.16 4.59
C TYR A 112 -4.12 40.07 6.02
N TYR A 113 -4.70 38.94 6.44
CA TYR A 113 -5.19 38.77 7.81
C TYR A 113 -4.07 38.84 8.85
N ASP A 114 -2.91 38.24 8.56
CA ASP A 114 -1.71 38.32 9.42
C ASP A 114 -1.27 39.76 9.68
N GLY A 115 -1.34 40.63 8.67
CA GLY A 115 -0.95 42.03 8.82
C GLY A 115 -2.00 42.91 9.51
N LYS A 116 -3.21 42.40 9.77
CA LYS A 116 -4.36 43.21 10.24
C LYS A 116 -4.97 42.75 11.55
N ILE A 117 -4.86 41.48 11.89
CA ILE A 117 -5.38 40.94 13.14
C ILE A 117 -4.19 40.89 14.11
N PRO A 118 -4.11 41.81 15.09
CA PRO A 118 -3.08 41.74 16.11
C PRO A 118 -3.38 40.54 17.01
N ASP A 119 -2.56 39.50 16.87
CA ASP A 119 -2.24 38.43 17.83
C ASP A 119 -1.99 37.10 17.10
N ASN A 120 -0.98 36.36 17.56
CA ASN A 120 -0.68 34.98 17.16
C ASN A 120 -1.75 33.96 17.62
N GLU A 121 -2.86 34.41 18.21
CA GLU A 121 -3.87 33.57 18.87
C GLU A 121 -5.20 33.45 18.10
N ASN A 122 -5.34 34.06 16.91
CA ASN A 122 -6.59 33.88 16.16
C ASN A 122 -6.72 32.44 15.63
N GLU A 123 -7.54 31.66 16.33
CA GLU A 123 -7.79 30.25 16.05
C GLU A 123 -8.21 29.97 14.60
N ASN A 124 -9.02 30.85 14.00
CA ASN A 124 -9.47 30.66 12.61
C ASN A 124 -8.35 30.93 11.61
N LEU A 125 -7.47 31.89 11.90
CA LEU A 125 -6.31 32.18 11.05
C LEU A 125 -5.29 31.04 11.12
N ARG A 126 -5.03 30.53 12.32
CA ARG A 126 -4.18 29.35 12.54
C ARG A 126 -4.73 28.13 11.80
N LYS A 127 -6.01 27.80 12.00
CA LYS A 127 -6.67 26.68 11.29
C LYS A 127 -6.63 26.84 9.78
N LEU A 128 -6.87 28.04 9.27
CA LEU A 128 -6.82 28.29 7.83
C LEU A 128 -5.40 28.11 7.27
N LYS A 129 -4.36 28.53 7.99
CA LYS A 129 -2.95 28.28 7.61
C LYS A 129 -2.62 26.79 7.61
N GLU A 130 -2.93 26.10 8.70
CA GLU A 130 -2.69 24.66 8.84
C GLU A 130 -3.42 23.86 7.76
N GLY A 131 -4.69 24.20 7.51
CA GLY A 131 -5.49 23.55 6.47
C GLY A 131 -4.94 23.79 5.07
N ILE A 132 -4.48 25.00 4.74
CA ILE A 132 -3.89 25.28 3.43
C ILE A 132 -2.55 24.56 3.25
N ASN A 133 -1.70 24.51 4.27
CA ASN A 133 -0.47 23.72 4.22
C ASN A 133 -0.78 22.23 3.97
N ALA A 134 -1.75 21.66 4.69
CA ALA A 134 -2.17 20.28 4.48
C ALA A 134 -2.76 20.05 3.07
N PHE A 135 -3.50 21.01 2.52
CA PHE A 135 -4.03 20.91 1.16
C PHE A 135 -2.92 20.96 0.11
N GLU A 136 -1.83 21.66 0.37
CA GLU A 136 -0.64 21.70 -0.51
C GLU A 136 0.25 20.46 -0.37
N GLU A 137 0.30 19.83 0.80
CA GLU A 137 0.99 18.56 0.98
C GLU A 137 0.31 17.43 0.20
N ILE A 138 -1.03 17.41 0.17
CA ILE A 138 -1.83 16.41 -0.53
C ILE A 138 -2.65 17.09 -1.64
N LEU A 139 -1.97 17.40 -2.74
CA LEU A 139 -2.56 17.99 -3.95
C LEU A 139 -3.41 16.95 -4.71
N SER A 140 -2.81 15.80 -5.01
CA SER A 140 -3.41 14.77 -5.85
C SER A 140 -3.45 13.42 -5.17
N VAL A 141 -4.47 12.65 -5.51
CA VAL A 141 -4.69 11.30 -4.99
C VAL A 141 -5.10 10.34 -6.10
N LEU A 142 -4.78 9.07 -5.90
CA LEU A 142 -5.23 7.97 -6.75
C LEU A 142 -6.53 7.38 -6.22
N SER A 143 -7.46 7.05 -7.10
CA SER A 143 -8.63 6.26 -6.72
C SER A 143 -8.22 4.81 -6.43
N ALA A 144 -8.64 4.32 -5.26
CA ALA A 144 -8.42 2.93 -4.84
C ALA A 144 -9.00 1.91 -5.82
N ASP A 145 -9.99 2.30 -6.65
CA ASP A 145 -10.55 1.47 -7.72
C ASP A 145 -9.48 0.95 -8.68
N LEU A 146 -8.41 1.72 -8.89
CA LEU A 146 -7.29 1.35 -9.76
C LEU A 146 -6.74 -0.03 -9.39
N PHE A 147 -6.57 -0.30 -8.09
CA PHE A 147 -5.94 -1.51 -7.58
C PHE A 147 -6.83 -2.76 -7.70
N ASN A 148 -8.10 -2.62 -8.10
CA ASN A 148 -8.97 -3.75 -8.39
C ASN A 148 -8.67 -4.41 -9.74
N TYR A 149 -7.96 -3.72 -10.63
CA TYR A 149 -7.64 -4.22 -11.96
C TYR A 149 -6.44 -5.17 -11.96
N LYS A 150 -6.60 -6.32 -12.63
CA LYS A 150 -5.60 -7.41 -12.65
C LYS A 150 -4.25 -7.05 -13.26
N PHE A 151 -4.19 -5.99 -14.08
CA PHE A 151 -2.95 -5.56 -14.74
C PHE A 151 -2.08 -4.67 -13.83
N ILE A 152 -2.58 -4.24 -12.68
CA ILE A 152 -1.80 -3.53 -11.67
C ILE A 152 -0.87 -4.52 -10.98
N SER A 153 0.42 -4.38 -11.23
CA SER A 153 1.48 -5.19 -10.64
C SER A 153 2.36 -4.37 -9.70
N SER A 154 3.15 -5.05 -8.86
CA SER A 154 4.17 -4.41 -8.01
C SER A 154 5.12 -3.52 -8.83
N ASP A 155 5.45 -3.98 -10.04
CA ASP A 155 6.37 -3.31 -10.94
C ASP A 155 5.71 -2.08 -11.59
N PHE A 156 4.39 -2.11 -11.80
CA PHE A 156 3.65 -0.95 -12.26
C PHE A 156 3.65 0.15 -11.20
N LEU A 157 3.51 -0.23 -9.93
CA LEU A 157 3.55 0.71 -8.82
C LEU A 157 4.90 1.43 -8.72
N ASP A 158 5.99 0.82 -9.18
CA ASP A 158 7.32 1.48 -9.24
C ASP A 158 7.38 2.67 -10.21
N LEU A 159 6.38 2.82 -11.08
CA LEU A 159 6.28 3.98 -11.96
C LEU A 159 5.75 5.23 -11.25
N PHE A 160 5.15 5.06 -10.06
CA PHE A 160 4.62 6.16 -9.27
C PHE A 160 5.61 6.56 -8.19
N ASP A 161 5.67 7.86 -7.93
CA ASP A 161 6.40 8.38 -6.78
C ASP A 161 5.59 8.08 -5.51
N PHE A 162 6.00 7.05 -4.79
CA PHE A 162 5.39 6.61 -3.53
C PHE A 162 5.40 7.70 -2.45
N THR A 163 6.27 8.70 -2.55
CA THR A 163 6.36 9.78 -1.55
C THR A 163 5.30 10.85 -1.71
N LYS A 164 4.62 10.90 -2.87
CA LYS A 164 3.67 11.98 -3.22
C LYS A 164 2.27 11.49 -3.54
N SER A 165 2.06 10.19 -3.59
CA SER A 165 0.83 9.59 -4.09
C SER A 165 0.09 8.87 -2.97
N HIS A 166 -1.09 9.36 -2.60
CA HIS A 166 -1.98 8.68 -1.66
C HIS A 166 -3.18 8.10 -2.41
N ALA A 167 -3.65 6.92 -2.02
CA ALA A 167 -4.86 6.31 -2.55
C ALA A 167 -6.05 6.51 -1.61
N LEU A 168 -7.20 6.90 -2.17
CA LEU A 168 -8.45 7.09 -1.44
C LEU A 168 -9.62 6.40 -2.16
N GLU A 169 -10.64 6.02 -1.40
CA GLU A 169 -11.93 5.59 -1.96
C GLU A 169 -12.58 6.74 -2.73
N TYR A 170 -13.27 6.43 -3.84
CA TYR A 170 -13.80 7.45 -4.74
C TYR A 170 -14.80 8.40 -4.05
N GLU A 171 -15.64 7.86 -3.18
CA GLU A 171 -16.60 8.64 -2.40
C GLU A 171 -15.90 9.63 -1.46
N VAL A 172 -14.77 9.21 -0.86
CA VAL A 172 -13.95 10.06 0.02
C VAL A 172 -13.27 11.17 -0.79
N ILE A 173 -12.79 10.87 -2.00
CA ILE A 173 -12.23 11.88 -2.92
C ILE A 173 -13.26 12.97 -3.23
N LEU A 174 -14.49 12.58 -3.56
CA LEU A 174 -15.57 13.53 -3.84
C LEU A 174 -15.95 14.38 -2.62
N GLU A 175 -15.92 13.78 -1.44
CA GLU A 175 -16.15 14.48 -0.17
C GLU A 175 -15.05 15.51 0.10
N GLU A 176 -13.77 15.13 -0.01
CA GLU A 176 -12.62 16.03 0.16
C GLU A 176 -12.70 17.24 -0.80
N ILE A 177 -12.91 16.99 -2.08
CA ILE A 177 -13.06 18.05 -3.11
C ILE A 177 -14.17 19.05 -2.75
N LYS A 178 -15.22 18.58 -2.08
CA LYS A 178 -16.38 19.39 -1.67
C LYS A 178 -16.15 20.11 -0.34
N GLU A 179 -15.49 19.48 0.62
CA GLU A 179 -15.28 20.03 1.96
C GLU A 179 -14.15 21.06 2.02
N ARG A 180 -13.06 20.90 1.25
CA ARG A 180 -11.94 21.84 1.26
C ARG A 180 -12.35 23.30 0.92
N PRO A 181 -13.16 23.58 -0.13
CA PRO A 181 -13.65 24.93 -0.38
C PRO A 181 -14.59 25.46 0.71
N LYS A 182 -15.39 24.59 1.35
CA LYS A 182 -16.28 24.99 2.45
C LYS A 182 -15.49 25.40 3.68
N PHE A 183 -14.47 24.62 4.03
CA PHE A 183 -13.53 24.92 5.11
C PHE A 183 -12.93 26.32 4.95
N ILE A 184 -12.39 26.61 3.75
CA ILE A 184 -11.83 27.92 3.43
C ILE A 184 -12.89 29.01 3.60
N LYS A 185 -14.08 28.81 3.05
CA LYS A 185 -15.17 29.81 3.11
C LYS A 185 -15.65 30.07 4.55
N GLU A 186 -15.70 29.04 5.39
CA GLU A 186 -16.12 29.16 6.79
C GLU A 186 -15.13 30.00 7.60
N HIS A 187 -13.84 29.66 7.52
CA HIS A 187 -12.80 30.39 8.23
C HIS A 187 -12.57 31.80 7.66
N ASP A 188 -12.63 31.98 6.33
CA ASP A 188 -12.55 33.31 5.69
C ASP A 188 -13.71 34.20 6.17
N LYS A 189 -14.94 33.68 6.26
CA LYS A 189 -16.09 34.44 6.77
C LYS A 189 -15.93 34.81 8.24
N ALA A 190 -15.35 33.93 9.07
CA ALA A 190 -15.08 34.21 10.47
C ALA A 190 -14.02 35.32 10.61
N LEU A 191 -12.94 35.26 9.82
CA LEU A 191 -11.88 36.27 9.81
C LEU A 191 -12.38 37.62 9.29
N MET A 192 -13.21 37.64 8.25
CA MET A 192 -13.84 38.87 7.78
C MET A 192 -14.72 39.53 8.87
N LYS A 193 -15.48 38.75 9.64
CA LYS A 193 -16.26 39.29 10.77
C LYS A 193 -15.36 39.90 11.83
N GLU A 194 -14.22 39.26 12.10
CA GLU A 194 -13.25 39.73 13.07
C GLU A 194 -12.58 41.04 12.61
N CYS A 195 -12.16 41.12 11.35
CA CYS A 195 -11.66 42.36 10.76
C CYS A 195 -12.68 43.50 10.83
N LYS A 196 -13.97 43.23 10.57
CA LYS A 196 -15.04 44.23 10.74
C LYS A 196 -15.18 44.67 12.19
N ARG A 197 -15.08 43.75 13.16
CA ARG A 197 -15.12 44.06 14.61
C ARG A 197 -13.96 44.97 15.01
N LEU A 198 -12.80 44.81 14.40
CA LEU A 198 -11.60 45.61 14.63
C LEU A 198 -11.58 46.93 13.83
N ASN A 199 -12.65 47.28 13.11
CA ASN A 199 -12.72 48.44 12.21
C ASN A 199 -11.60 48.46 11.15
N VAL A 200 -11.15 47.29 10.72
CA VAL A 200 -10.22 47.16 9.60
C VAL A 200 -11.02 47.29 8.30
N ASN A 201 -10.62 48.22 7.42
CA ASN A 201 -11.20 48.33 6.07
C ASN A 201 -10.89 47.06 5.28
N ILE A 202 -11.91 46.24 5.06
CA ILE A 202 -11.81 45.04 4.23
C ILE A 202 -11.98 45.48 2.78
N PRO A 203 -11.03 45.17 1.88
CA PRO A 203 -11.25 45.36 0.45
C PRO A 203 -12.48 44.57 0.00
N GLU A 204 -13.50 45.26 -0.51
CA GLU A 204 -14.78 44.65 -0.89
C GLU A 204 -14.73 44.08 -2.31
N SER A 205 -13.73 44.45 -3.11
CA SER A 205 -13.55 43.98 -4.48
C SER A 205 -12.28 43.15 -4.70
N GLU A 206 -12.35 42.27 -5.71
CA GLU A 206 -11.24 41.41 -6.13
C GLU A 206 -10.05 42.24 -6.66
N ASP A 207 -10.35 43.34 -7.35
CA ASP A 207 -9.36 44.30 -7.84
C ASP A 207 -8.63 45.04 -6.70
N GLU A 208 -9.33 45.33 -5.59
CA GLU A 208 -8.70 45.93 -4.41
C GLU A 208 -7.76 44.95 -3.70
N CYS A 209 -8.13 43.66 -3.63
CA CYS A 209 -7.23 42.63 -3.08
C CYS A 209 -5.97 42.47 -3.92
N ASP A 210 -6.11 42.40 -5.25
CA ASP A 210 -4.95 42.25 -6.15
C ASP A 210 -4.09 43.53 -6.22
N ASN A 211 -4.70 44.72 -6.11
CA ASN A 211 -3.96 45.97 -5.97
C ASN A 211 -3.23 46.07 -4.62
N MET A 212 -3.85 45.66 -3.51
CA MET A 212 -3.20 45.64 -2.20
C MET A 212 -2.05 44.61 -2.14
N ALA A 213 -2.23 43.43 -2.73
CA ALA A 213 -1.16 42.43 -2.84
C ALA A 213 0.02 42.95 -3.68
N ARG A 214 -0.27 43.62 -4.82
CA ARG A 214 0.76 44.27 -5.64
C ARG A 214 1.48 45.39 -4.90
N MET A 215 0.78 46.20 -4.12
CA MET A 215 1.41 47.24 -3.29
C MET A 215 2.26 46.65 -2.17
N ALA A 216 1.82 45.56 -1.53
CA ALA A 216 2.60 44.85 -0.53
C ALA A 216 3.90 44.26 -1.14
N ASP A 217 3.82 43.61 -2.30
CA ASP A 217 4.99 43.08 -3.01
C ASP A 217 5.97 44.20 -3.43
N GLN A 218 5.47 45.40 -3.75
CA GLN A 218 6.31 46.56 -4.05
C GLN A 218 7.01 47.14 -2.81
N LEU A 219 6.37 47.09 -1.64
CA LEU A 219 6.94 47.52 -0.37
C LEU A 219 7.98 46.53 0.18
N PHE A 220 7.81 45.23 -0.07
CA PHE A 220 8.79 44.21 0.33
C PHE A 220 9.99 44.12 -0.62
N ASN A 221 9.83 44.41 -1.91
CA ASN A 221 10.94 44.39 -2.88
C ASN A 221 11.72 45.70 -3.00
N THR A 222 11.39 46.74 -2.23
CA THR A 222 12.15 48.00 -2.23
C THR A 222 13.25 48.08 -1.17
N ASN A 223 13.39 47.08 -0.29
CA ASN A 223 14.48 47.01 0.69
C ASN A 223 14.97 45.56 0.84
N SER A 224 15.86 45.12 -0.05
CA SER A 224 16.66 43.92 0.21
C SER A 224 18.08 44.09 -0.31
N ASP A 225 18.86 44.89 0.42
CA ASP A 225 20.29 44.71 0.56
C ASP A 225 20.57 44.10 1.96
N ILE A 226 21.15 42.89 1.96
CA ILE A 226 22.07 42.29 2.96
C ILE A 226 21.50 41.73 4.30
N VAL A 227 21.27 40.39 4.34
CA VAL A 227 21.85 39.27 5.19
C VAL A 227 22.20 39.55 6.69
N PRO A 228 22.20 38.58 7.68
CA PRO A 228 21.93 37.12 7.70
C PRO A 228 20.90 36.65 8.76
N GLN A 229 20.52 35.36 8.65
CA GLN A 229 19.68 34.61 9.58
C GLN A 229 20.56 33.78 10.52
N ASP A 230 20.61 34.15 11.81
CA ASP A 230 21.19 33.35 12.90
C ASP A 230 20.09 32.67 13.73
N SER A 231 20.48 31.51 14.26
CA SER A 231 19.79 30.52 15.10
C SER A 231 18.89 31.03 16.23
N LEU A 232 17.84 30.25 16.58
CA LEU A 232 17.73 29.52 17.87
C LEU A 232 16.43 28.71 18.00
N GLU A 233 16.55 27.62 18.75
CA GLU A 233 15.57 26.58 19.09
C GLU A 233 14.57 26.97 20.22
N ASP A 234 13.62 26.04 20.43
CA ASP A 234 12.84 25.73 21.63
C ASP A 234 11.60 26.56 22.01
N ASN A 235 10.40 25.93 21.96
CA ASN A 235 9.85 25.24 23.13
C ASN A 235 8.50 24.54 22.90
N GLN A 236 8.32 23.50 23.72
CA GLN A 236 7.23 22.53 23.79
C GLN A 236 5.89 23.03 24.42
N GLU A 237 4.84 22.28 24.06
CA GLU A 237 3.75 21.76 24.90
C GLU A 237 2.44 22.55 25.20
N ASN A 238 1.35 21.76 25.06
CA ASN A 238 0.05 21.80 25.73
C ASN A 238 -1.05 22.77 25.27
N SER A 239 -2.08 22.24 24.59
CA SER A 239 -3.27 21.63 25.25
C SER A 239 -4.51 21.62 24.35
N ASN A 240 -5.13 20.44 24.27
CA ASN A 240 -6.55 20.14 24.03
C ASN A 240 -7.47 21.22 23.39
N ALA A 241 -7.72 21.11 22.08
CA ALA A 241 -9.04 21.33 21.44
C ALA A 241 -9.10 20.96 19.94
N ASN A 242 -8.44 19.89 19.47
CA ASN A 242 -8.48 19.53 18.05
C ASN A 242 -9.59 18.54 17.73
N LYS A 243 -10.82 19.06 17.59
CA LYS A 243 -11.93 18.36 16.93
C LYS A 243 -11.94 18.55 15.40
N TYR A 244 -10.85 19.06 14.84
CA TYR A 244 -10.62 19.16 13.39
C TYR A 244 -9.22 18.63 13.08
N SER A 245 -9.02 17.34 13.33
CA SER A 245 -7.92 16.56 12.76
C SER A 245 -8.19 16.38 11.26
N TYR A 246 -7.79 17.35 10.45
CA TYR A 246 -7.63 17.13 9.02
C TYR A 246 -6.38 16.27 8.82
N ALA A 247 -6.49 14.96 9.11
CA ALA A 247 -5.58 13.90 8.65
C ALA A 247 -5.91 12.47 9.17
N THR A 248 -6.79 12.24 10.15
CA THR A 248 -6.88 10.90 10.80
C THR A 248 -8.13 10.06 10.48
N HIS A 249 -9.04 10.53 9.63
CA HIS A 249 -10.22 9.75 9.22
C HIS A 249 -10.44 9.76 7.70
N THR A 250 -9.37 9.80 6.90
CA THR A 250 -9.48 9.17 5.59
C THR A 250 -9.76 7.69 5.86
N LYS A 251 -10.89 7.16 5.37
CA LYS A 251 -11.09 5.71 5.35
C LYS A 251 -10.01 5.16 4.44
N SER A 252 -8.87 4.82 5.03
CA SER A 252 -7.79 4.15 4.33
C SER A 252 -8.40 2.96 3.59
N PRO A 253 -8.15 2.84 2.29
CA PRO A 253 -8.75 1.77 1.52
C PRO A 253 -8.31 0.42 2.08
N LYS A 254 -9.27 -0.48 2.22
CA LYS A 254 -9.03 -1.81 2.78
C LYS A 254 -8.64 -2.77 1.66
N PHE A 255 -7.78 -3.74 1.96
CA PHE A 255 -7.54 -4.82 1.01
C PHE A 255 -8.80 -5.65 0.79
N PRO A 256 -9.21 -5.90 -0.48
CA PRO A 256 -10.30 -6.84 -0.76
C PRO A 256 -9.99 -8.24 -0.22
N SER A 257 -11.01 -8.99 0.22
CA SER A 257 -10.87 -10.34 0.80
C SER A 257 -10.01 -11.31 -0.06
N LYS A 258 -10.16 -11.22 -1.39
CA LYS A 258 -9.37 -11.98 -2.38
C LYS A 258 -7.85 -11.82 -2.24
N PHE A 259 -7.35 -10.72 -1.65
CA PHE A 259 -5.91 -10.53 -1.44
C PHE A 259 -5.37 -11.49 -0.40
N TYR A 260 -6.19 -11.79 0.62
CA TYR A 260 -5.85 -12.72 1.68
C TYR A 260 -5.91 -14.18 1.23
N ASP A 261 -6.60 -14.52 0.14
CA ASP A 261 -6.79 -15.92 -0.26
C ASP A 261 -5.72 -16.40 -1.27
N GLY A 262 -4.88 -17.37 -0.90
CA GLY A 262 -3.82 -17.90 -1.77
C GLY A 262 -2.70 -16.88 -2.02
N VAL A 263 -2.08 -16.43 -0.92
CA VAL A 263 -1.10 -15.33 -0.90
C VAL A 263 0.24 -15.79 -1.48
N SER A 264 0.64 -15.30 -2.65
CA SER A 264 1.99 -15.52 -3.16
C SER A 264 2.95 -14.42 -2.72
N GLN A 265 4.26 -14.68 -2.74
CA GLN A 265 5.28 -13.65 -2.46
C GLN A 265 5.08 -12.39 -3.34
N ARG A 266 4.77 -12.56 -4.63
CA ARG A 266 4.46 -11.44 -5.54
C ARG A 266 3.27 -10.61 -5.06
N ARG A 267 2.27 -11.27 -4.47
CA ARG A 267 1.12 -10.59 -3.89
C ARG A 267 1.49 -9.84 -2.61
N LEU A 268 2.33 -10.39 -1.75
CA LEU A 268 2.84 -9.70 -0.56
C LEU A 268 3.61 -8.43 -0.93
N ILE A 269 4.51 -8.52 -1.91
CA ILE A 269 5.25 -7.36 -2.42
C ILE A 269 4.29 -6.30 -2.95
N LEU A 270 3.26 -6.70 -3.71
CA LEU A 270 2.22 -5.79 -4.17
C LEU A 270 1.48 -5.13 -2.99
N MET A 271 1.10 -5.90 -1.98
CA MET A 271 0.43 -5.37 -0.79
C MET A 271 1.31 -4.40 0.01
N SER A 272 2.61 -4.65 0.14
CA SER A 272 3.57 -3.76 0.81
C SER A 272 3.59 -2.40 0.11
N LYS A 273 3.73 -2.42 -1.21
CA LYS A 273 3.66 -1.20 -2.03
C LYS A 273 2.30 -0.50 -1.91
N MET A 274 1.19 -1.25 -1.89
CA MET A 274 -0.13 -0.66 -1.70
C MET A 274 -0.29 0.01 -0.32
N CYS A 275 0.33 -0.52 0.74
CA CYS A 275 0.33 0.12 2.05
C CYS A 275 1.05 1.48 2.04
N HIS A 276 2.07 1.66 1.19
CA HIS A 276 2.70 2.97 0.97
C HIS A 276 1.74 3.99 0.37
N PHE A 277 0.74 3.55 -0.40
CA PHE A 277 -0.36 4.40 -0.88
C PHE A 277 -1.49 4.57 0.15
N GLY A 278 -1.33 4.09 1.39
CA GLY A 278 -2.31 4.27 2.46
C GLY A 278 -3.34 3.15 2.62
N PHE A 279 -3.16 1.99 1.97
CA PHE A 279 -4.00 0.81 2.23
C PHE A 279 -3.75 0.23 3.63
N VAL A 280 -4.80 -0.31 4.24
CA VAL A 280 -4.73 -0.95 5.57
C VAL A 280 -5.00 -2.44 5.47
N VAL A 281 -4.13 -3.23 6.12
CA VAL A 281 -4.30 -4.66 6.37
C VAL A 281 -5.19 -4.82 7.60
N GLU A 282 -6.39 -5.37 7.41
CA GLU A 282 -7.36 -5.55 8.51
C GLU A 282 -7.13 -6.84 9.30
N ASP A 283 -6.79 -7.91 8.59
CA ASP A 283 -6.69 -9.26 9.14
C ASP A 283 -5.26 -9.77 8.94
N ILE A 284 -4.37 -9.27 9.80
CA ILE A 284 -2.95 -9.63 9.74
C ILE A 284 -2.74 -11.11 10.07
N ASP A 285 -3.58 -11.68 10.92
CA ASP A 285 -3.54 -13.08 11.33
C ASP A 285 -3.84 -13.96 10.12
N LYS A 286 -4.95 -13.70 9.43
CA LYS A 286 -5.29 -14.43 8.21
C LYS A 286 -4.23 -14.23 7.13
N LEU A 287 -3.67 -13.03 6.97
CA LEU A 287 -2.60 -12.77 6.00
C LEU A 287 -1.35 -13.61 6.30
N PHE A 288 -0.95 -13.64 7.57
CA PHE A 288 0.20 -14.39 8.06
C PHE A 288 0.00 -15.89 7.86
N ILE A 289 -1.13 -16.43 8.33
CA ILE A 289 -1.51 -17.83 8.19
C ILE A 289 -1.53 -18.23 6.72
N ASN A 290 -2.22 -17.47 5.87
CA ASN A 290 -2.36 -17.81 4.46
C ASN A 290 -1.04 -17.67 3.69
N THR A 291 -0.12 -16.82 4.16
CA THR A 291 1.25 -16.76 3.64
C THR A 291 2.02 -18.01 4.03
N ILE A 292 1.93 -18.45 5.29
CA ILE A 292 2.61 -19.68 5.71
C ILE A 292 2.06 -20.91 4.98
N GLN A 293 0.74 -20.99 4.81
CA GLN A 293 0.09 -22.10 4.11
C GLN A 293 0.33 -22.09 2.60
N SER A 294 0.65 -20.95 1.99
CA SER A 294 0.88 -20.87 0.53
C SER A 294 2.25 -21.37 0.10
N PHE A 295 3.18 -21.56 1.03
CA PHE A 295 4.48 -22.13 0.74
C PHE A 295 4.32 -23.60 0.35
N ASP A 296 4.47 -23.87 -0.95
CA ASP A 296 4.36 -25.22 -1.49
C ASP A 296 5.47 -26.11 -0.89
N LYS A 297 5.15 -27.40 -0.70
CA LYS A 297 6.08 -28.41 -0.17
C LYS A 297 7.31 -28.61 -1.06
N SER A 298 7.28 -28.17 -2.31
CA SER A 298 8.41 -28.21 -3.24
C SER A 298 9.21 -26.91 -3.36
N ASP A 299 8.71 -25.77 -2.88
CA ASP A 299 9.30 -24.43 -3.08
C ASP A 299 9.92 -23.86 -1.78
N TRP A 300 10.64 -24.69 -1.02
CA TRP A 300 11.41 -24.26 0.16
C TRP A 300 12.72 -23.54 -0.21
N GLU A 301 12.66 -22.64 -1.17
CA GLU A 301 13.72 -21.67 -1.41
C GLU A 301 13.69 -20.65 -0.27
N MET A 302 14.60 -20.83 0.69
CA MET A 302 14.72 -20.04 1.93
C MET A 302 14.67 -18.51 1.73
N GLU A 303 15.18 -18.03 0.59
CA GLU A 303 15.22 -16.61 0.25
C GLU A 303 13.80 -16.03 0.08
N LYS A 304 12.91 -16.74 -0.64
CA LYS A 304 11.53 -16.29 -0.87
C LYS A 304 10.70 -16.25 0.42
N TRP A 305 10.94 -17.19 1.32
CA TRP A 305 10.32 -17.24 2.65
C TRP A 305 10.74 -16.05 3.51
N ARG A 306 12.06 -15.80 3.56
CA ARG A 306 12.61 -14.70 4.35
C ARG A 306 12.01 -13.37 3.92
N ASP A 307 12.01 -13.08 2.62
CA ASP A 307 11.46 -11.85 2.08
C ASP A 307 9.96 -11.71 2.40
N SER A 308 9.21 -12.82 2.31
CA SER A 308 7.77 -12.83 2.62
C SER A 308 7.51 -12.53 4.10
N LEU A 309 8.31 -13.11 5.01
CA LEU A 309 8.22 -12.84 6.44
C LEU A 309 8.65 -11.42 6.80
N ASP A 310 9.68 -10.88 6.13
CA ASP A 310 10.14 -9.50 6.35
C ASP A 310 9.08 -8.49 5.87
N ILE A 311 8.35 -8.79 4.79
CA ILE A 311 7.19 -7.99 4.36
C ILE A 311 6.03 -8.08 5.36
N LEU A 312 5.75 -9.28 5.90
CA LEU A 312 4.73 -9.44 6.93
C LEU A 312 5.05 -8.62 8.19
N LEU A 313 6.32 -8.51 8.55
CA LEU A 313 6.79 -7.64 9.63
C LEU A 313 6.55 -6.15 9.35
N GLU A 314 6.72 -5.74 8.10
CA GLU A 314 6.46 -4.35 7.70
C GLU A 314 4.98 -3.99 7.88
N PHE A 315 4.08 -4.93 7.59
CA PHE A 315 2.65 -4.77 7.89
C PHE A 315 2.36 -4.78 9.40
N SER A 316 3.05 -5.62 10.15
CA SER A 316 2.88 -5.77 11.59
C SER A 316 3.64 -4.67 12.34
N LYS A 317 3.20 -3.42 12.22
CA LYS A 317 3.51 -2.38 13.23
C LYS A 317 2.96 -2.77 14.62
N SER A 318 2.08 -3.75 14.68
CA SER A 318 1.50 -4.42 15.85
C SER A 318 2.12 -5.80 16.10
N VAL A 319 1.96 -6.29 17.33
CA VAL A 319 2.46 -7.61 17.75
C VAL A 319 1.75 -8.73 16.98
N ILE A 320 2.53 -9.69 16.47
CA ILE A 320 2.00 -10.92 15.87
C ILE A 320 1.39 -11.77 16.99
N PRO A 321 0.11 -12.18 16.91
CA PRO A 321 -0.49 -12.97 17.98
C PRO A 321 0.10 -14.38 18.04
N ALA A 322 0.11 -14.94 19.25
CA ALA A 322 0.62 -16.27 19.52
C ALA A 322 -0.08 -17.35 18.68
N SER A 323 -1.38 -17.21 18.41
CA SER A 323 -2.16 -18.12 17.56
C SER A 323 -1.58 -18.23 16.14
N ALA A 324 -1.22 -17.11 15.52
CA ALA A 324 -0.66 -17.09 14.17
C ALA A 324 0.73 -17.75 14.12
N ILE A 325 1.55 -17.55 15.17
CA ILE A 325 2.86 -18.21 15.29
C ILE A 325 2.70 -19.73 15.48
N ILE A 326 1.77 -20.15 16.34
CA ILE A 326 1.49 -21.57 16.59
C ILE A 326 1.04 -22.26 15.31
N GLU A 327 0.09 -21.68 14.58
CA GLU A 327 -0.35 -22.23 13.30
C GLU A 327 0.80 -22.27 12.28
N GLY A 328 1.69 -21.27 12.33
CA GLY A 328 2.94 -21.28 11.56
C GLY A 328 3.82 -22.48 11.86
N PHE A 329 4.02 -22.81 13.14
CA PHE A 329 4.78 -24.00 13.55
C PHE A 329 4.12 -25.30 13.11
N GLU A 330 2.79 -25.40 13.24
CA GLU A 330 2.04 -26.58 12.81
C GLU A 330 2.15 -26.79 11.30
N ALA A 331 2.01 -25.72 10.51
CA ALA A 331 2.16 -25.77 9.06
C ALA A 331 3.57 -26.20 8.63
N ILE A 332 4.61 -25.63 9.25
CA ILE A 332 6.00 -26.00 8.98
C ILE A 332 6.27 -27.46 9.36
N THR A 333 5.75 -27.91 10.50
CA THR A 333 5.92 -29.30 10.98
C THR A 333 5.18 -30.30 10.10
N GLY A 334 3.96 -29.99 9.67
CA GLY A 334 3.15 -30.82 8.77
C GLY A 334 3.75 -30.99 7.37
N CYS A 335 4.62 -30.07 6.95
CA CYS A 335 5.27 -30.13 5.65
C CYS A 335 6.47 -31.08 5.58
N LYS A 336 7.01 -31.56 6.71
CA LYS A 336 8.21 -32.43 6.78
C LYS A 336 9.29 -31.99 5.78
N PRO A 337 9.89 -30.79 5.95
CA PRO A 337 10.94 -30.34 5.06
C PRO A 337 12.01 -31.42 4.94
N GLN A 338 12.42 -31.72 3.70
CA GLN A 338 13.44 -32.73 3.42
C GLN A 338 14.79 -32.39 4.08
N ASN A 339 14.95 -31.14 4.53
CA ASN A 339 16.12 -30.59 5.18
C ASN A 339 15.78 -30.07 6.59
N GLU A 340 16.29 -30.76 7.61
CA GLU A 340 16.15 -30.39 9.02
C GLU A 340 16.71 -28.98 9.32
N GLN A 341 17.75 -28.55 8.60
CA GLN A 341 18.36 -27.23 8.79
C GLN A 341 17.45 -26.09 8.31
N GLN A 342 16.74 -26.29 7.20
CA GLN A 342 15.78 -25.31 6.68
C GLN A 342 14.61 -25.14 7.65
N TYR A 343 14.09 -26.25 8.19
CA TYR A 343 13.07 -26.27 9.24
C TYR A 343 13.43 -25.37 10.42
N TYR A 344 14.62 -25.57 11.00
CA TYR A 344 15.04 -24.78 12.17
C TYR A 344 15.32 -23.33 11.81
N THR A 345 15.84 -23.05 10.63
CA THR A 345 16.13 -21.68 10.22
C THR A 345 14.82 -20.87 10.09
N ILE A 346 13.78 -21.46 9.50
CA ILE A 346 12.47 -20.81 9.37
C ILE A 346 11.78 -20.67 10.73
N THR A 347 11.83 -21.72 11.55
CA THR A 347 11.28 -21.70 12.91
C THR A 347 11.97 -20.62 13.76
N ASN A 348 13.31 -20.51 13.69
CA ASN A 348 14.05 -19.44 14.36
C ASN A 348 13.63 -18.08 13.84
N ARG A 349 13.45 -17.92 12.52
CA ARG A 349 13.02 -16.63 11.98
C ARG A 349 11.64 -16.24 12.49
N LEU A 350 10.67 -17.16 12.52
CA LEU A 350 9.34 -16.91 13.11
C LEU A 350 9.42 -16.47 14.57
N LEU A 351 10.28 -17.12 15.36
CA LEU A 351 10.54 -16.71 16.74
C LEU A 351 11.20 -15.32 16.79
N GLU A 352 12.19 -15.01 15.94
CA GLU A 352 12.76 -13.67 15.84
C GLU A 352 11.68 -12.61 15.55
N LEU A 353 10.69 -12.93 14.69
CA LEU A 353 9.58 -12.01 14.41
C LEU A 353 8.74 -11.77 15.66
N TYR A 354 8.33 -12.85 16.33
CA TYR A 354 7.47 -12.77 17.52
C TYR A 354 8.17 -12.10 18.71
N PHE A 355 9.47 -12.36 18.89
CA PHE A 355 10.27 -11.87 20.01
C PHE A 355 10.93 -10.52 19.74
N LYS A 356 10.59 -9.82 18.65
CA LYS A 356 11.17 -8.52 18.31
C LYS A 356 10.94 -7.51 19.44
N VAL A 357 12.04 -7.00 19.99
CA VAL A 357 12.14 -6.32 21.29
C VAL A 357 11.19 -5.12 21.44
N ASP A 358 10.96 -4.37 20.36
CA ASP A 358 10.21 -3.11 20.41
C ASP A 358 8.67 -3.28 20.51
N GLN A 359 8.16 -4.51 20.38
CA GLN A 359 6.72 -4.78 20.33
C GLN A 359 6.15 -5.39 21.63
N ARG A 360 7.00 -5.77 22.59
CA ARG A 360 6.65 -6.63 23.73
C ARG A 360 5.95 -5.98 24.93
N ASN A 361 5.44 -4.74 24.82
CA ASN A 361 4.79 -4.08 25.97
C ASN A 361 3.52 -4.82 26.44
N GLY A 362 3.68 -5.79 27.34
CA GLY A 362 2.61 -6.46 28.08
C GLY A 362 2.00 -7.71 27.45
N LEU A 363 2.63 -8.36 26.46
CA LEU A 363 2.09 -9.60 25.90
C LEU A 363 2.37 -10.84 26.75
N ASP A 364 1.34 -11.67 26.88
CA ASP A 364 1.40 -12.98 27.52
C ASP A 364 1.97 -14.04 26.56
N ASP A 365 3.23 -14.41 26.80
CA ASP A 365 3.96 -15.45 26.06
C ASP A 365 3.48 -16.88 26.42
N SER A 366 2.58 -17.03 27.40
CA SER A 366 2.20 -18.35 27.95
C SER A 366 1.63 -19.29 26.91
N ASN A 367 0.90 -18.78 25.91
CA ASN A 367 0.32 -19.61 24.86
C ASN A 367 1.39 -20.31 23.99
N ILE A 368 2.45 -19.59 23.61
CA ILE A 368 3.54 -20.18 22.82
C ILE A 368 4.31 -21.18 23.67
N TRP A 369 4.56 -20.85 24.93
CA TRP A 369 5.22 -21.77 25.85
C TRP A 369 4.43 -23.07 26.07
N CYS A 370 3.13 -22.96 26.34
CA CYS A 370 2.23 -24.11 26.47
C CYS A 370 2.26 -24.99 25.22
N TYR A 371 2.19 -24.37 24.03
CA TYR A 371 2.33 -25.09 22.77
C TYR A 371 3.67 -25.83 22.68
N ILE A 372 4.80 -25.14 22.87
CA ILE A 372 6.13 -25.76 22.74
C ILE A 372 6.32 -26.91 23.73
N VAL A 373 5.93 -26.75 24.99
CA VAL A 373 5.99 -27.81 26.00
C VAL A 373 5.15 -29.02 25.57
N SER A 374 3.94 -28.78 25.05
CA SER A 374 3.05 -29.86 24.59
C SER A 374 3.63 -30.67 23.41
N THR A 375 4.45 -30.06 22.55
CA THR A 375 5.07 -30.76 21.41
C THR A 375 6.17 -31.76 21.83
N LYS A 376 6.70 -31.63 23.05
CA LYS A 376 7.88 -32.39 23.54
C LYS A 376 9.10 -32.31 22.61
N ASN A 377 9.21 -31.24 21.81
CA ASN A 377 10.32 -31.01 20.91
C ASN A 377 11.42 -30.21 21.62
N HIS A 378 12.46 -30.90 22.09
CA HIS A 378 13.59 -30.27 22.81
C HIS A 378 14.26 -29.14 22.04
N LYS A 379 14.31 -29.21 20.70
CA LYS A 379 14.91 -28.14 19.91
C LYS A 379 14.04 -26.89 19.88
N TYR A 380 12.72 -27.03 19.85
CA TYR A 380 11.81 -25.87 19.98
C TYR A 380 11.96 -25.21 21.35
N PHE A 381 12.09 -26.02 22.40
CA PHE A 381 12.38 -25.54 23.74
C PHE A 381 13.70 -24.75 23.78
N ASP A 382 14.78 -25.30 23.25
CA ASP A 382 16.08 -24.61 23.19
C ASP A 382 16.02 -23.31 22.37
N MET A 383 15.22 -23.29 21.30
CA MET A 383 15.03 -22.11 20.46
C MET A 383 14.27 -21.02 21.21
N ILE A 384 13.12 -21.30 21.82
CA ILE A 384 12.37 -20.28 22.56
C ILE A 384 13.16 -19.76 23.78
N MET A 385 13.92 -20.62 24.46
CA MET A 385 14.80 -20.22 25.57
C MET A 385 15.81 -19.13 25.15
N ARG A 386 16.28 -19.13 23.89
CA ARG A 386 17.20 -18.10 23.38
C ARG A 386 16.54 -16.73 23.23
N PHE A 387 15.22 -16.69 23.02
CA PHE A 387 14.48 -15.46 22.78
C PHE A 387 13.75 -14.95 24.02
N ALA A 388 13.05 -15.83 24.73
CA ALA A 388 12.22 -15.49 25.89
C ALA A 388 13.01 -15.45 27.21
N GLY A 389 14.24 -15.99 27.23
CA GLY A 389 14.99 -16.19 28.46
C GLY A 389 14.40 -17.33 29.30
N LYS A 390 13.89 -17.03 30.50
CA LYS A 390 13.40 -18.05 31.44
C LYS A 390 11.87 -18.19 31.38
N PRO A 391 11.33 -19.43 31.31
CA PRO A 391 9.89 -19.67 31.38
C PRO A 391 9.33 -19.27 32.75
N SER A 392 8.03 -18.96 32.81
CA SER A 392 7.34 -18.69 34.07
C SER A 392 7.26 -19.96 34.95
N ASN A 393 7.02 -19.77 36.26
CA ASN A 393 6.86 -20.90 37.19
C ASN A 393 5.68 -21.83 36.81
N GLU A 394 4.64 -21.28 36.18
CA GLU A 394 3.49 -22.05 35.70
C GLU A 394 3.87 -22.96 34.54
N ILE A 395 4.69 -22.45 33.62
CA ILE A 395 5.23 -23.22 32.48
C ILE A 395 6.21 -24.30 32.98
N LEU A 396 7.02 -24.00 33.99
CA LEU A 396 7.90 -25.00 34.61
C LEU A 396 7.11 -26.14 35.26
N ALA A 397 5.98 -25.83 35.91
CA ALA A 397 5.10 -26.85 36.47
C ALA A 397 4.51 -27.78 35.40
N LEU A 398 4.15 -27.25 34.22
CA LEU A 398 3.67 -28.02 33.07
C LEU A 398 4.73 -28.98 32.49
N MET A 399 6.03 -28.75 32.72
CA MET A 399 7.09 -29.66 32.27
C MET A 399 7.26 -30.89 33.19
N HIS A 400 6.74 -30.81 34.41
CA HIS A 400 6.82 -31.90 35.41
C HIS A 400 5.63 -32.86 35.36
N THR A 401 4.62 -32.55 34.53
CA THR A 401 3.47 -33.41 34.21
C THR A 401 3.66 -34.08 32.86
#